data_AF-X5DY72-F1
#
_entry.id   AF-X5DY72-F1
#
_cell.length_a   1.000
_cell.length_b   1.000
_cell.length_c   1.000
_cell.angle_alpha   90.00
_cell.angle_beta   90.00
_cell.angle_gamma   90.00
#
_symmetry.space_group_name_H-M   'P 1'
#
loop_
_entity.id
_entity.type
_entity.pdbx_description
1 polymer ?
#
loop_
_entity_poly.entity_id
_entity_poly.type
_entity_poly.pdbx_seq_one_letter_code
_entity_poly.pdbx_strand_id
1 'polypeptide(L)'
;MDDRQDVTPTNRAAGGGVTGQTTGEPSTPDYITPTSDVPTTEQWKRLDAYNETALLRGLMHFPYGKVLEECTNEDPGTLFSPPRRLILETLLRVATRAVENDAGERPVNPVAVIAELNKTPGAEAHTALTVELPNVLSRPVEGMHATTPNVFEIPALWDVVNEAHMYRACGTVGRTLIGVEETRDPFSVPGALRQLVRLLVLAEAAGFDIPGDDRRTA
;
A
#
# COMPACT_ATOMS: atom_id res chain seq x y z
N MET A 1 -22.41 -37.05 -74.05
CA MET A 1 -22.08 -38.36 -73.49
C MET A 1 -20.58 -38.35 -73.29
N ASP A 2 -20.14 -38.03 -72.09
CA ASP A 2 -18.75 -38.23 -71.67
C ASP A 2 -18.78 -38.63 -70.19
N ASP A 3 -18.00 -39.65 -69.89
CA ASP A 3 -18.01 -40.49 -68.69
C ASP A 3 -16.57 -40.48 -68.14
N ARG A 4 -16.43 -40.50 -66.80
CA ARG A 4 -15.23 -40.86 -65.99
C ARG A 4 -14.18 -39.75 -65.76
N GLN A 5 -13.54 -39.60 -64.59
CA GLN A 5 -13.54 -40.35 -63.32
C GLN A 5 -12.78 -39.54 -62.24
N ASP A 6 -12.94 -39.99 -60.98
CA ASP A 6 -12.12 -39.81 -59.75
C ASP A 6 -12.88 -39.13 -58.58
N VAL A 7 -13.65 -39.86 -57.74
CA VAL A 7 -13.30 -40.82 -56.65
C VAL A 7 -12.68 -40.10 -55.43
N THR A 8 -13.49 -39.54 -54.50
CA THR A 8 -13.81 -39.96 -53.08
C THR A 8 -12.64 -40.01 -52.07
N PRO A 9 -12.85 -39.85 -50.72
CA PRO A 9 -14.06 -40.17 -49.94
C PRO A 9 -14.54 -39.10 -48.91
N THR A 10 -15.83 -38.76 -48.88
CA THR A 10 -16.96 -39.34 -48.10
C THR A 10 -17.01 -38.99 -46.60
N ASN A 11 -17.99 -38.14 -46.23
CA ASN A 11 -19.20 -38.46 -45.44
C ASN A 11 -19.56 -37.46 -44.32
N ARG A 12 -20.79 -36.93 -44.46
CA ARG A 12 -21.78 -36.55 -43.40
C ARG A 12 -21.38 -35.45 -42.39
N ALA A 13 -22.21 -34.47 -42.06
CA ALA A 13 -23.62 -34.16 -42.33
C ALA A 13 -23.78 -32.62 -42.18
N ALA A 14 -24.55 -31.95 -43.05
CA ALA A 14 -25.89 -31.40 -42.76
C ALA A 14 -25.98 -30.67 -41.40
N GLY A 15 -26.41 -29.42 -41.27
CA GLY A 15 -27.12 -28.52 -42.17
C GLY A 15 -27.88 -27.50 -41.30
N GLY A 16 -28.20 -26.32 -41.88
CA GLY A 16 -29.22 -25.36 -41.41
C GLY A 16 -28.85 -24.61 -40.11
N GLY A 17 -28.64 -23.31 -40.07
CA GLY A 17 -29.46 -22.25 -40.67
C GLY A 17 -30.38 -21.65 -39.59
N VAL A 18 -30.49 -20.31 -39.60
CA VAL A 18 -31.52 -19.47 -38.94
C VAL A 18 -31.08 -18.70 -37.68
N THR A 19 -30.71 -17.44 -37.92
CA THR A 19 -30.96 -16.18 -37.18
C THR A 19 -31.03 -16.19 -35.65
N GLY A 20 -30.19 -15.37 -35.02
CA GLY A 20 -30.37 -14.92 -33.64
C GLY A 20 -29.58 -13.64 -33.39
N GLN A 21 -30.26 -12.61 -32.89
CA GLN A 21 -29.71 -11.35 -32.41
C GLN A 21 -28.50 -11.60 -31.49
N THR A 22 -27.40 -10.88 -31.70
CA THR A 22 -26.40 -10.66 -30.65
C THR A 22 -26.47 -9.19 -30.24
N THR A 23 -27.29 -8.99 -29.21
CA THR A 23 -27.05 -8.10 -28.07
C THR A 23 -25.76 -7.27 -28.16
N GLY A 24 -25.93 -5.95 -28.19
CA GLY A 24 -24.87 -5.03 -27.80
C GLY A 24 -24.46 -5.32 -26.36
N GLU A 25 -23.31 -5.97 -26.21
CA GLU A 25 -22.62 -6.02 -24.93
C GLU A 25 -22.05 -4.63 -24.66
N PRO A 26 -22.24 -4.07 -23.45
CA PRO A 26 -21.46 -2.92 -23.04
C PRO A 26 -20.00 -3.37 -23.03
N SER A 27 -19.18 -2.72 -23.84
CA SER A 27 -17.73 -2.89 -23.86
C SER A 27 -17.21 -2.82 -22.42
N THR A 28 -16.87 -3.96 -21.84
CA THR A 28 -16.09 -4.06 -20.62
C THR A 28 -14.83 -3.24 -20.83
N PRO A 29 -14.46 -2.33 -19.91
CA PRO A 29 -13.17 -1.66 -19.99
C PRO A 29 -12.09 -2.74 -20.08
N ASP A 30 -11.20 -2.63 -21.07
CA ASP A 30 -9.94 -3.39 -21.10
C ASP A 30 -9.12 -2.98 -19.87
N TYR A 31 -9.37 -3.65 -18.75
CA TYR A 31 -8.48 -3.55 -17.60
C TYR A 31 -7.17 -4.18 -18.02
N ILE A 32 -6.13 -3.34 -18.10
CA ILE A 32 -4.73 -3.70 -18.32
C ILE A 32 -4.46 -5.05 -17.67
N THR A 33 -4.26 -6.08 -18.49
CA THR A 33 -3.85 -7.40 -18.02
C THR A 33 -2.57 -7.19 -17.20
N PRO A 34 -2.52 -7.60 -15.92
CA PRO A 34 -1.31 -7.46 -15.13
C PRO A 34 -0.18 -8.16 -15.88
N THR A 35 0.87 -7.43 -16.25
CA THR A 35 2.09 -8.05 -16.75
C THR A 35 2.62 -8.98 -15.65
N SER A 36 3.34 -10.05 -16.01
CA SER A 36 3.86 -11.05 -15.06
C SER A 36 4.76 -10.46 -13.95
N ASP A 37 5.13 -9.20 -14.09
CA ASP A 37 6.07 -8.48 -13.24
C ASP A 37 5.35 -7.63 -12.17
N VAL A 38 4.02 -7.53 -12.21
CA VAL A 38 3.23 -6.84 -11.18
C VAL A 38 2.84 -7.84 -10.09
N PRO A 39 3.20 -7.60 -8.81
CA PRO A 39 2.81 -8.48 -7.72
C PRO A 39 1.28 -8.63 -7.64
N THR A 40 0.81 -9.84 -7.34
CA THR A 40 -0.59 -10.09 -6.98
C THR A 40 -0.98 -9.32 -5.72
N THR A 41 -2.29 -9.11 -5.50
CA THR A 41 -2.80 -8.45 -4.28
C THR A 41 -2.27 -9.07 -2.99
N GLU A 42 -2.15 -10.40 -2.94
CA GLU A 42 -1.62 -11.11 -1.77
C GLU A 42 -0.10 -10.94 -1.62
N GLN A 43 0.64 -10.82 -2.72
CA GLN A 43 2.07 -10.48 -2.67
C GLN A 43 2.27 -9.04 -2.19
N TRP A 44 1.46 -8.08 -2.65
CA TRP A 44 1.49 -6.70 -2.17
C TRP A 44 1.22 -6.61 -0.66
N LYS A 45 0.19 -7.30 -0.15
CA LYS A 45 -0.09 -7.34 1.28
C LYS A 45 1.08 -7.89 2.11
N ARG A 46 1.76 -8.93 1.62
CA ARG A 46 2.93 -9.50 2.29
C ARG A 46 4.12 -8.55 2.27
N LEU A 47 4.34 -7.86 1.15
CA LEU A 47 5.40 -6.85 1.02
C LEU A 47 5.14 -5.67 1.95
N ASP A 48 3.91 -5.14 1.99
CA ASP A 48 3.50 -4.10 2.94
C ASP A 48 3.74 -4.54 4.39
N ALA A 49 3.33 -5.76 4.74
CA ALA A 49 3.54 -6.32 6.06
C ALA A 49 5.03 -6.44 6.43
N TYR A 50 5.85 -6.91 5.50
CA TYR A 50 7.29 -7.03 5.69
C TYR A 50 7.96 -5.66 5.86
N ASN A 51 7.72 -4.73 4.94
CA ASN A 51 8.37 -3.42 4.92
C ASN A 51 8.01 -2.58 6.15
N GLU A 52 6.74 -2.54 6.55
CA GLU A 52 6.34 -1.81 7.76
C GLU A 52 6.87 -2.46 9.04
N THR A 53 6.92 -3.80 9.09
CA THR A 53 7.52 -4.50 10.24
C THR A 53 9.02 -4.23 10.31
N ALA A 54 9.71 -4.22 9.17
CA ALA A 54 11.14 -3.90 9.08
C ALA A 54 11.40 -2.45 9.52
N LEU A 55 10.60 -1.49 9.03
CA LEU A 55 10.66 -0.08 9.42
C LEU A 55 10.52 0.08 10.94
N LEU A 56 9.42 -0.44 11.51
CA LEU A 56 9.17 -0.38 12.95
C LEU A 56 10.29 -1.06 13.75
N ARG A 57 10.80 -2.20 13.27
CA ARG A 57 11.91 -2.89 13.92
C ARG A 57 13.17 -2.04 13.92
N GLY A 58 13.52 -1.46 12.79
CA GLY A 58 14.67 -0.59 12.67
C GLY A 58 14.56 0.56 13.67
N LEU A 59 13.45 1.30 13.65
CA LEU A 59 13.15 2.40 14.58
C LEU A 59 13.24 1.97 16.06
N MET A 60 12.76 0.78 16.43
CA MET A 60 12.83 0.26 17.80
C MET A 60 14.26 -0.06 18.29
N HIS A 61 15.26 -0.05 17.42
CA HIS A 61 16.67 -0.25 17.77
C HIS A 61 17.49 1.05 17.78
N PHE A 62 16.86 2.20 17.50
CA PHE A 62 17.54 3.50 17.50
C PHE A 62 17.54 4.20 18.86
N PRO A 63 18.41 5.21 19.04
CA PRO A 63 18.19 6.26 20.01
C PRO A 63 16.89 7.02 19.77
N TYR A 64 16.23 7.46 20.84
CA TYR A 64 14.97 8.22 20.75
C TYR A 64 15.07 9.47 19.88
N GLY A 65 16.17 10.21 19.95
CA GLY A 65 16.38 11.41 19.12
C GLY A 65 16.43 11.07 17.63
N LYS A 66 17.08 9.96 17.27
CA LYS A 66 17.16 9.49 15.88
C LYS A 66 15.82 9.02 15.34
N VAL A 67 14.99 8.38 16.17
CA VAL A 67 13.61 8.04 15.77
C VAL A 67 12.84 9.29 15.36
N LEU A 68 12.96 10.40 16.10
CA LEU A 68 12.26 11.64 15.74
C LEU A 68 12.84 12.27 14.48
N GLU A 69 14.16 12.25 14.31
CA GLU A 69 14.84 12.75 13.10
C GLU A 69 14.37 12.01 11.85
N GLU A 70 14.40 10.68 11.87
CA GLU A 70 14.00 9.81 10.75
C GLU A 70 12.49 9.83 10.47
N CYS A 71 11.67 10.38 11.38
CA CYS A 71 10.23 10.48 11.22
C CYS A 71 9.70 11.92 11.14
N THR A 72 10.57 12.93 11.06
CA THR A 72 10.17 14.35 11.18
C THR A 72 9.15 14.77 10.10
N ASN A 73 9.25 14.23 8.89
CA ASN A 73 8.37 14.56 7.77
C ASN A 73 7.43 13.40 7.40
N GLU A 74 7.41 12.34 8.19
CA GLU A 74 6.70 11.11 7.86
C GLU A 74 5.35 11.05 8.57
N ASP A 75 4.30 10.69 7.84
CA ASP A 75 2.96 10.50 8.39
C ASP A 75 2.76 9.04 8.81
N PRO A 76 2.48 8.73 10.10
CA PRO A 76 2.10 7.38 10.51
C PRO A 76 0.90 6.83 9.73
N GLY A 77 0.03 7.68 9.19
CA GLY A 77 -1.06 7.33 8.30
C GLY A 77 -0.65 6.57 7.04
N THR A 78 0.61 6.71 6.60
CA THR A 78 1.17 6.01 5.44
C THR A 78 1.18 4.50 5.60
N LEU A 79 1.43 3.98 6.82
CA LEU A 79 1.44 2.55 7.10
C LEU A 79 0.06 1.94 6.79
N PHE A 80 -0.02 0.77 6.18
CA PHE A 80 -1.26 0.10 5.83
C PHE A 80 -2.01 -0.46 7.05
N SER A 81 -1.28 -1.09 7.98
CA SER A 81 -1.88 -1.80 9.12
C SER A 81 -2.21 -0.84 10.26
N PRO A 82 -3.48 -0.68 10.68
CA PRO A 82 -3.83 0.18 11.81
C PRO A 82 -3.08 -0.18 13.11
N PRO A 83 -2.92 -1.46 13.49
CA PRO A 83 -2.03 -1.84 14.58
C PRO A 83 -0.59 -1.31 14.48
N ARG A 84 0.00 -1.32 13.27
CA ARG A 84 1.37 -0.83 13.04
C ARG A 84 1.46 0.69 13.08
N ARG A 85 0.45 1.40 12.57
CA ARG A 85 0.31 2.87 12.77
C ARG A 85 0.34 3.21 14.25
N LEU A 86 -0.47 2.49 15.04
CA LEU A 86 -0.57 2.72 16.47
C LEU A 86 0.74 2.44 17.21
N ILE A 87 1.52 1.43 16.77
CA ILE A 87 2.88 1.20 17.29
C ILE A 87 3.78 2.39 16.98
N LEU A 88 3.81 2.88 15.74
CA LEU A 88 4.62 4.04 15.35
C LEU A 88 4.24 5.30 16.14
N GLU A 89 2.95 5.64 16.19
CA GLU A 89 2.45 6.79 16.95
C GLU A 89 2.83 6.69 18.43
N THR A 90 2.77 5.50 19.01
CA THR A 90 3.16 5.26 20.40
C THR A 90 4.66 5.40 20.58
N LEU A 91 5.46 4.86 19.66
CA LEU A 91 6.91 5.02 19.65
C LEU A 91 7.31 6.51 19.57
N LEU A 92 6.70 7.28 18.67
CA LEU A 92 6.95 8.71 18.53
C LEU A 92 6.62 9.46 19.81
N ARG A 93 5.46 9.21 20.43
CA ARG A 93 5.09 9.82 21.73
C ARG A 93 6.10 9.49 22.83
N VAL A 94 6.55 8.24 22.92
CA VAL A 94 7.56 7.82 23.91
C VAL A 94 8.91 8.48 23.62
N ALA A 95 9.31 8.57 22.34
CA ALA A 95 10.55 9.22 21.92
C ALA A 95 10.55 10.72 22.22
N THR A 96 9.45 11.43 21.94
CA THR A 96 9.28 12.84 22.29
C THR A 96 9.47 13.05 23.79
N ARG A 97 8.76 12.29 24.63
CA ARG A 97 8.92 12.39 26.09
C ARG A 97 10.34 12.04 26.54
N ALA A 98 11.00 11.09 25.92
CA ALA A 98 12.37 10.73 26.28
C ALA A 98 13.36 11.86 25.94
N VAL A 99 13.22 12.47 24.75
CA VAL A 99 14.04 13.63 24.34
C VAL A 99 13.80 14.83 25.25
N GLU A 100 12.55 15.13 25.59
CA GLU A 100 12.18 16.19 26.55
C GLU A 100 12.77 15.98 27.96
N ASN A 101 13.11 14.74 28.31
CA ASN A 101 13.74 14.35 29.58
C ASN A 101 15.25 14.06 29.42
N ASP A 102 15.91 14.65 28.43
CA ASP A 102 17.36 14.52 28.15
C ASP A 102 17.84 13.08 27.93
N ALA A 103 16.94 12.20 27.47
CA ALA A 103 17.23 10.79 27.16
C ALA A 103 17.27 10.51 25.65
N GLY A 104 17.43 11.53 24.80
CA GLY A 104 17.43 11.39 23.33
C GLY A 104 18.49 10.43 22.79
N GLU A 105 19.68 10.39 23.40
CA GLU A 105 20.77 9.49 23.01
C GLU A 105 20.61 8.05 23.52
N ARG A 106 19.60 7.79 24.37
CA ARG A 106 19.35 6.44 24.87
C ARG A 106 18.60 5.61 23.84
N PRO A 107 18.93 4.32 23.70
CA PRO A 107 18.18 3.43 22.83
C PRO A 107 16.73 3.35 23.28
N VAL A 108 15.83 3.18 22.30
CA VAL A 108 14.41 2.91 22.56
C VAL A 108 14.29 1.71 23.49
N ASN A 109 13.57 1.91 24.59
CA ASN A 109 13.20 0.84 25.51
C ASN A 109 11.86 0.24 25.07
N PRO A 110 11.81 -1.02 24.59
CA PRO A 110 10.56 -1.65 24.16
C PRO A 110 9.51 -1.72 25.28
N VAL A 111 9.94 -1.84 26.54
CA VAL A 111 9.02 -1.89 27.70
C VAL A 111 8.26 -0.57 27.85
N ALA A 112 8.89 0.57 27.55
CA ALA A 112 8.23 1.87 27.60
C ALA A 112 7.14 2.01 26.52
N VAL A 113 7.42 1.50 25.31
CA VAL A 113 6.45 1.45 24.20
C VAL A 113 5.29 0.52 24.54
N ILE A 114 5.57 -0.68 25.06
CA ILE A 114 4.56 -1.63 25.53
C ILE A 114 3.68 -1.00 26.62
N ALA A 115 4.29 -0.35 27.61
CA ALA A 115 3.56 0.27 28.72
C ALA A 115 2.65 1.42 28.26
N GLU A 116 3.09 2.21 27.28
CA GLU A 116 2.26 3.27 26.71
C GLU A 116 1.14 2.70 25.82
N LEU A 117 1.43 1.68 25.02
CA LEU A 117 0.45 1.03 24.14
C LEU A 117 -0.66 0.35 24.94
N ASN A 118 -0.33 -0.27 26.08
CA ASN A 118 -1.30 -0.87 27.01
C ASN A 118 -2.32 0.13 27.60
N LYS A 119 -2.04 1.43 27.56
CA LYS A 119 -3.00 2.47 27.99
C LYS A 119 -4.06 2.75 26.93
N THR A 120 -3.87 2.29 25.70
CA THR A 120 -4.80 2.50 24.59
C THR A 120 -5.83 1.37 24.58
N PRO A 121 -7.13 1.67 24.74
CA PRO A 121 -8.17 0.64 24.64
C PRO A 121 -8.47 0.31 23.17
N GLY A 122 -8.96 -0.91 22.91
CA GLY A 122 -9.52 -1.29 21.61
C GLY A 122 -8.90 -2.55 21.01
N ALA A 123 -9.58 -3.10 19.99
CA ALA A 123 -9.14 -4.30 19.31
C ALA A 123 -7.80 -4.10 18.58
N GLU A 124 -7.59 -2.92 17.98
CA GLU A 124 -6.34 -2.58 17.28
C GLU A 124 -5.15 -2.52 18.25
N ALA A 125 -5.32 -1.92 19.42
CA ALA A 125 -4.30 -1.91 20.47
C ALA A 125 -3.98 -3.32 20.99
N HIS A 126 -5.00 -4.17 21.13
CA HIS A 126 -4.80 -5.57 21.49
C HIS A 126 -4.02 -6.34 20.43
N THR A 127 -4.35 -6.19 19.14
CA THR A 127 -3.61 -6.81 18.03
C THR A 127 -2.19 -6.26 17.93
N ALA A 128 -2.01 -4.95 18.12
CA ALA A 128 -0.69 -4.32 18.16
C ALA A 128 0.19 -4.94 19.24
N LEU A 129 -0.34 -5.16 20.45
CA LEU A 129 0.40 -5.75 21.57
C LEU A 129 0.68 -7.24 21.44
N THR A 130 -0.28 -8.02 20.92
CA THR A 130 -0.22 -9.49 20.98
C THR A 130 0.31 -10.13 19.70
N VAL A 131 0.26 -9.43 18.57
CA VAL A 131 0.67 -9.96 17.26
C VAL A 131 1.80 -9.12 16.68
N GLU A 132 1.54 -7.84 16.43
CA GLU A 132 2.41 -7.01 15.58
C GLU A 132 3.69 -6.60 16.31
N LEU A 133 3.61 -6.15 17.57
CA LEU A 133 4.78 -5.75 18.34
C LEU A 133 5.71 -6.94 18.66
N PRO A 134 5.22 -8.14 19.02
CA PRO A 134 6.05 -9.34 19.07
C PRO A 134 6.75 -9.64 17.75
N ASN A 135 6.09 -9.46 16.59
CA ASN A 135 6.72 -9.64 15.27
C ASN A 135 7.79 -8.57 14.99
N VAL A 136 7.56 -7.32 15.41
CA VAL A 136 8.56 -6.25 15.34
C VAL A 136 9.80 -6.60 16.18
N LEU A 137 9.60 -7.18 17.37
CA LEU A 137 10.67 -7.46 18.35
C LEU A 137 11.39 -8.83 18.18
N SER A 138 10.80 -9.82 17.52
CA SER A 138 11.33 -11.20 17.41
C SER A 138 12.07 -11.50 16.09
N ARG A 139 12.94 -12.52 16.03
CA ARG A 139 13.60 -12.99 14.79
C ARG A 139 12.98 -14.32 14.29
N PRO A 140 12.79 -14.58 12.98
CA PRO A 140 12.65 -13.67 11.83
C PRO A 140 11.18 -13.37 11.46
N VAL A 141 10.93 -12.33 10.66
CA VAL A 141 9.62 -12.10 10.02
C VAL A 141 9.31 -13.30 9.12
N GLU A 142 8.11 -13.88 9.22
CA GLU A 142 7.76 -15.10 8.49
C GLU A 142 8.12 -15.00 7.00
N GLY A 143 8.90 -15.98 6.50
CA GLY A 143 9.20 -16.15 5.08
C GLY A 143 10.36 -15.33 4.52
N MET A 144 10.98 -14.41 5.28
CA MET A 144 12.19 -13.69 4.85
C MET A 144 13.20 -13.57 6.00
N HIS A 145 14.50 -13.67 5.70
CA HIS A 145 15.57 -13.43 6.68
C HIS A 145 15.58 -11.96 7.08
N ALA A 146 14.71 -11.57 8.01
CA ALA A 146 14.68 -10.22 8.55
C ALA A 146 15.92 -10.00 9.43
N THR A 147 17.02 -9.56 8.81
CA THR A 147 18.07 -8.84 9.52
C THR A 147 17.46 -7.56 10.11
N THR A 148 17.94 -7.13 11.26
CA THR A 148 17.59 -5.80 11.78
C THR A 148 18.07 -4.78 10.74
N PRO A 149 17.20 -3.92 10.18
CA PRO A 149 17.64 -2.96 9.19
C PRO A 149 18.73 -2.06 9.77
N ASN A 150 19.76 -1.78 8.97
CA ASN A 150 20.76 -0.79 9.35
C ASN A 150 20.14 0.61 9.32
N VAL A 151 20.75 1.56 10.02
CA VAL A 151 20.33 2.95 10.06
C VAL A 151 20.14 3.54 8.67
N PHE A 152 21.07 3.24 7.76
CA PHE A 152 21.03 3.70 6.38
C PHE A 152 19.89 3.12 5.54
N GLU A 153 19.17 2.11 6.05
CA GLU A 153 18.06 1.46 5.36
C GLU A 153 16.71 2.06 5.77
N ILE A 154 16.62 2.87 6.84
CA ILE A 154 15.36 3.49 7.27
C ILE A 154 14.79 4.45 6.22
N PRO A 155 15.58 5.38 5.63
CA PRO A 155 15.05 6.24 4.57
C PRO A 155 14.51 5.42 3.39
N ALA A 156 15.23 4.39 2.96
CA ALA A 156 14.78 3.51 1.88
C ALA A 156 13.51 2.72 2.24
N LEU A 157 13.32 2.35 3.51
CA LEU A 157 12.09 1.72 3.98
C LEU A 157 10.91 2.71 3.99
N TRP A 158 11.15 3.98 4.32
CA TRP A 158 10.15 5.04 4.19
C TRP A 158 9.76 5.27 2.74
N ASP A 159 10.72 5.34 1.81
CA ASP A 159 10.46 5.46 0.38
C ASP A 159 9.50 4.35 -0.10
N VAL A 160 9.79 3.10 0.26
CA VAL A 160 8.96 1.95 -0.12
C VAL A 160 7.56 1.99 0.51
N VAL A 161 7.45 2.41 1.77
CA VAL A 161 6.16 2.53 2.47
C VAL A 161 5.31 3.68 1.90
N ASN A 162 5.95 4.81 1.55
CA ASN A 162 5.35 5.96 0.90
C ASN A 162 4.88 5.63 -0.52
N GLU A 163 5.70 4.92 -1.30
CA GLU A 163 5.33 4.42 -2.63
C GLU A 163 4.09 3.52 -2.57
N ALA A 164 4.07 2.55 -1.66
CA ALA A 164 2.92 1.68 -1.47
C ALA A 164 1.66 2.45 -1.04
N HIS A 165 1.81 3.44 -0.17
CA HIS A 165 0.70 4.32 0.22
C HIS A 165 0.14 5.11 -0.96
N MET A 166 1.01 5.66 -1.82
CA MET A 166 0.60 6.36 -3.04
C MET A 166 -0.23 5.45 -3.95
N TYR A 167 0.19 4.20 -4.18
CA TYR A 167 -0.59 3.26 -4.99
C TYR A 167 -1.95 2.91 -4.37
N ARG A 168 -2.02 2.72 -3.04
CA ARG A 168 -3.30 2.52 -2.33
C ARG A 168 -4.21 3.73 -2.42
N ALA A 169 -3.65 4.93 -2.33
CA ALA A 169 -4.38 6.18 -2.48
C ALA A 169 -4.94 6.30 -3.91
N CYS A 170 -4.14 6.05 -4.94
CA CYS A 170 -4.58 6.01 -6.34
C CYS A 170 -5.77 5.07 -6.54
N GLY A 171 -5.69 3.83 -6.02
CA GLY A 171 -6.78 2.87 -6.12
C GLY A 171 -8.04 3.29 -5.36
N THR A 172 -7.92 4.09 -4.30
CA THR A 172 -9.06 4.64 -3.56
C THR A 172 -9.71 5.78 -4.32
N VAL A 173 -8.92 6.75 -4.80
CA VAL A 173 -9.41 7.89 -5.58
C VAL A 173 -10.04 7.44 -6.89
N GLY A 174 -9.45 6.45 -7.58
CA GLY A 174 -10.02 5.87 -8.80
C GLY A 174 -11.42 5.29 -8.56
N ARG A 175 -11.62 4.53 -7.47
CA ARG A 175 -12.95 4.02 -7.09
C ARG A 175 -13.92 5.13 -6.72
N THR A 176 -13.45 6.18 -6.05
CA THR A 176 -14.28 7.36 -5.76
C THR A 176 -14.75 8.06 -7.04
N LEU A 177 -13.88 8.22 -8.04
CA LEU A 177 -14.25 8.84 -9.31
C LEU A 177 -15.29 8.01 -10.08
N ILE A 178 -15.13 6.68 -10.12
CA ILE A 178 -16.12 5.77 -10.70
C ILE A 178 -17.46 5.93 -9.97
N GLY A 179 -17.47 5.92 -8.64
CA GLY A 179 -18.70 6.11 -7.86
C GLY A 179 -19.37 7.47 -8.09
N VAL A 180 -18.60 8.54 -8.28
CA VAL A 180 -19.15 9.86 -8.64
C VAL A 180 -19.78 9.84 -10.03
N GLU A 181 -19.16 9.18 -11.00
CA GLU A 181 -19.70 9.01 -12.35
C GLU A 181 -21.01 8.21 -12.33
N GLU A 182 -21.03 7.06 -11.64
CA GLU A 182 -22.18 6.17 -11.56
C GLU A 182 -23.38 6.83 -10.86
N THR A 183 -23.14 7.54 -9.76
CA THR A 183 -24.21 8.20 -8.97
C THR A 183 -24.70 9.49 -9.61
N ARG A 184 -23.88 10.14 -10.45
CA ARG A 184 -24.11 11.47 -11.02
C ARG A 184 -24.44 12.53 -9.96
N ASP A 185 -23.95 12.36 -8.74
CA ASP A 185 -24.17 13.30 -7.64
C ASP A 185 -23.21 14.50 -7.74
N PRO A 186 -23.70 15.72 -8.05
CA PRO A 186 -22.85 16.90 -8.18
C PRO A 186 -22.21 17.30 -6.84
N PHE A 187 -22.78 16.93 -5.69
CA PHE A 187 -22.22 17.27 -4.38
C PHE A 187 -20.97 16.45 -4.03
N SER A 188 -20.80 15.29 -4.67
CA SER A 188 -19.64 14.41 -4.47
C SER A 188 -18.42 14.81 -5.32
N VAL A 189 -18.62 15.59 -6.40
CA VAL A 189 -17.54 16.03 -7.32
C VAL A 189 -16.43 16.81 -6.62
N PRO A 190 -16.69 17.84 -5.78
CA PRO A 190 -15.63 18.58 -5.11
C PRO A 190 -14.81 17.71 -4.16
N GLY A 191 -15.43 16.70 -3.55
CA GLY A 191 -14.74 15.74 -2.69
C GLY A 191 -13.71 14.92 -3.46
N ALA A 192 -14.11 14.37 -4.60
CA ALA A 192 -13.22 13.60 -5.47
C ALA A 192 -12.06 14.44 -6.05
N LEU A 193 -12.34 15.68 -6.48
CA LEU A 193 -11.30 16.58 -6.99
C LEU A 193 -10.27 16.94 -5.91
N ARG A 194 -10.68 17.15 -4.65
CA ARG A 194 -9.73 17.38 -3.54
C ARG A 194 -8.83 16.17 -3.29
N GLN A 195 -9.35 14.96 -3.46
CA GLN A 195 -8.55 13.76 -3.30
C GLN A 195 -7.51 13.62 -4.43
N LEU A 196 -7.85 13.99 -5.67
CA LEU A 196 -6.88 14.07 -6.77
C LEU A 196 -5.74 15.05 -6.47
N VAL A 197 -6.04 16.22 -5.90
CA VAL A 197 -5.00 17.18 -5.49
C VAL A 197 -4.11 16.58 -4.39
N ARG A 198 -4.68 15.82 -3.45
CA ARG A 198 -3.89 15.14 -2.41
C ARG A 198 -2.98 14.05 -2.98
N LEU A 199 -3.35 13.40 -4.08
CA LEU A 199 -2.45 12.44 -4.73
C LEU A 199 -1.14 13.07 -5.20
N LEU A 200 -1.14 14.35 -5.58
CA LEU A 200 0.09 15.05 -5.95
C LEU A 200 1.04 15.18 -4.75
N VAL A 201 0.51 15.55 -3.58
CA VAL A 201 1.30 15.63 -2.34
C VAL A 201 1.86 14.26 -1.94
N LEU A 202 1.07 13.19 -2.10
CA LEU A 202 1.54 11.83 -1.83
C LEU A 202 2.59 11.35 -2.84
N ALA A 203 2.46 11.77 -4.10
CA ALA A 203 3.45 11.47 -5.13
C ALA A 203 4.80 12.11 -4.82
N GLU A 204 4.83 13.37 -4.35
CA GLU A 204 6.04 14.04 -3.89
C GLU A 204 6.68 13.31 -2.70
N ALA A 205 5.87 12.94 -1.70
CA ALA A 205 6.35 12.20 -0.53
C ALA A 205 6.91 10.81 -0.87
N ALA A 206 6.42 10.20 -1.94
CA ALA A 206 6.93 8.94 -2.48
C ALA A 206 8.08 9.12 -3.49
N GLY A 207 8.57 10.35 -3.69
CA GLY A 207 9.72 10.63 -4.55
C GLY A 207 9.44 10.61 -6.05
N PHE A 208 8.17 10.64 -6.47
CA PHE A 208 7.81 10.77 -7.89
C PHE A 208 8.11 12.19 -8.38
N ASP A 209 8.74 12.29 -9.54
CA ASP A 209 8.90 13.57 -10.25
C ASP A 209 7.54 13.99 -10.83
N ILE A 210 7.05 15.17 -10.43
CA ILE A 210 5.77 15.74 -10.88
C ILE A 210 6.06 16.90 -11.83
N PRO A 211 5.89 16.70 -13.15
CA PRO A 211 6.13 17.77 -14.12
C PRO A 211 5.11 18.91 -13.93
N GLY A 212 5.60 20.14 -13.79
CA GLY A 212 4.78 21.36 -13.78
C GLY A 212 4.50 21.98 -12.41
N ASP A 213 5.15 21.52 -11.33
CA ASP A 213 5.16 22.25 -10.05
C ASP A 213 6.19 23.40 -10.06
N ASP A 214 5.94 24.41 -10.91
CA ASP A 214 6.74 25.64 -11.01
C ASP A 214 6.58 26.57 -9.77
N ARG A 215 6.01 26.09 -8.67
CA ARG A 215 5.84 26.86 -7.43
C ARG A 215 7.14 27.00 -6.63
N ARG A 216 8.25 26.40 -7.07
CA ARG A 216 9.59 26.57 -6.47
C ARG A 216 10.39 27.76 -7.01
N THR A 217 9.83 28.56 -7.93
CA THR A 217 10.45 29.81 -8.39
C THR A 217 9.47 30.99 -8.32
N ALA A 218 9.18 31.47 -7.11
CA ALA A 218 8.65 32.81 -6.87
C ALA A 218 9.05 33.30 -5.47
#